data_AF-A0AA95MP07-F1
#
_entry.id   AF-A0AA95MP07-F1
#
_cell.length_a   1.000
_cell.length_b   1.000
_cell.length_c   1.000
_cell.angle_alpha   90.00
_cell.angle_beta   90.00
_cell.angle_gamma   90.00
#
_symmetry.space_group_name_H-M   'P 1'
#
loop_
_entity.id
_entity.type
_entity.pdbx_description
1 polymer ?
#
loop_
_entity_poly.entity_id
_entity_poly.type
_entity_poly.pdbx_seq_one_letter_code
_entity_poly.pdbx_strand_id
1 'polypeptide(L)'
;MVLPNKKQLVQHLSDKMTNQDIANIYGTSFQKIIQLIKKYQINSNELRKVNNYIVYEHWNKGEVVYVGSGVWYRCRRYTNRRNSEHRRLMQEGKLLYKIVAEFSIEEEARQYEANLIKKYKQIGQAKFNKQTS
;
A
#
# COMPACT_ATOMS: atom_id res chain seq x y z
N MET A 1 -23.78 2.45 -14.41
CA MET A 1 -22.67 2.43 -13.45
C MET A 1 -23.12 1.69 -12.20
N VAL A 2 -22.46 0.60 -11.83
CA VAL A 2 -22.82 -0.20 -10.64
C VAL A 2 -22.00 0.31 -9.46
N LEU A 3 -22.65 0.67 -8.36
CA LEU A 3 -21.97 1.10 -7.13
C LEU A 3 -21.66 -0.12 -6.24
N PRO A 4 -20.61 -0.07 -5.40
CA PRO A 4 -20.35 -1.16 -4.47
C PRO A 4 -21.48 -1.31 -3.46
N ASN A 5 -21.90 -2.55 -3.24
CA ASN A 5 -22.74 -2.88 -2.09
C ASN A 5 -21.90 -2.90 -0.79
N LYS A 6 -22.57 -3.07 0.36
CA LYS A 6 -21.92 -3.05 1.68
C LYS A 6 -20.79 -4.09 1.79
N LYS A 7 -21.02 -5.33 1.32
CA LYS A 7 -20.04 -6.43 1.40
C LYS A 7 -18.78 -6.13 0.58
N GLN A 8 -18.96 -5.66 -0.65
CA GLN A 8 -17.85 -5.25 -1.51
C GLN A 8 -17.05 -4.11 -0.90
N LEU A 9 -17.73 -3.12 -0.32
CA LEU A 9 -17.08 -1.98 0.31
C LEU A 9 -16.27 -2.40 1.55
N VAL A 10 -16.80 -3.31 2.37
CA VAL A 10 -16.07 -3.90 3.50
C VAL A 10 -14.81 -4.62 3.01
N GLN A 11 -14.93 -5.48 2.01
CA GLN A 11 -13.80 -6.23 1.46
C GLN A 11 -12.70 -5.29 0.95
N HIS A 12 -13.06 -4.30 0.12
CA HIS A 12 -12.10 -3.34 -0.42
C HIS A 12 -11.37 -2.55 0.67
N LEU A 13 -12.07 -2.17 1.74
CA LEU A 13 -11.47 -1.47 2.88
C LEU A 13 -10.53 -2.39 3.68
N SER A 14 -10.91 -3.65 3.88
CA SER A 14 -10.06 -4.68 4.50
C SER A 14 -8.80 -4.97 3.68
N ASP A 15 -8.91 -4.92 2.35
CA ASP A 15 -7.81 -5.02 1.39
C ASP A 15 -6.94 -3.74 1.32
N LYS A 16 -7.14 -2.82 2.27
CA LYS A 16 -6.40 -1.55 2.42
C LYS A 16 -6.53 -0.61 1.22
N MET A 17 -7.59 -0.74 0.43
CA MET A 17 -7.85 0.21 -0.65
C MET A 17 -8.21 1.59 -0.09
N THR A 18 -7.71 2.63 -0.74
CA THR A 18 -8.18 4.00 -0.50
C THR A 18 -9.55 4.20 -1.12
N ASN A 19 -10.27 5.24 -0.69
CA ASN A 19 -11.55 5.56 -1.33
C ASN A 19 -11.38 5.89 -2.82
N GLN A 20 -10.21 6.39 -3.23
CA GLN A 20 -9.91 6.69 -4.64
C GLN A 20 -9.71 5.41 -5.46
N ASP A 21 -9.01 4.42 -4.90
CA ASP A 21 -8.84 3.12 -5.57
C ASP A 21 -10.21 2.48 -5.83
N ILE A 22 -11.08 2.50 -4.81
CA ILE A 22 -12.45 1.97 -4.91
C ILE A 22 -13.25 2.78 -5.94
N ALA A 23 -13.15 4.11 -5.90
CA ALA A 23 -13.85 4.96 -6.86
C ALA A 23 -13.47 4.63 -8.31
N ASN A 24 -12.18 4.40 -8.58
CA ASN A 24 -11.69 4.02 -9.90
C ASN A 24 -12.25 2.69 -10.38
N ILE A 25 -12.36 1.67 -9.52
CA ILE A 25 -12.93 0.34 -9.86
C ILE A 25 -14.38 0.45 -10.34
N TYR A 26 -15.17 1.31 -9.70
CA TYR A 26 -16.60 1.45 -10.00
C TYR A 26 -16.91 2.63 -10.94
N GLY A 27 -15.88 3.29 -11.48
CA GLY A 27 -16.03 4.47 -12.35
C GLY A 27 -16.77 5.63 -11.69
N THR A 28 -16.66 5.79 -10.37
CA THR A 28 -17.37 6.81 -9.57
C THR A 28 -16.42 7.81 -8.94
N SER A 29 -16.93 8.69 -8.06
CA SER A 29 -16.12 9.70 -7.37
C SER A 29 -15.72 9.27 -5.96
N PHE A 30 -14.59 9.80 -5.49
CA PHE A 30 -14.15 9.69 -4.10
C PHE A 30 -15.25 10.07 -3.10
N GLN A 31 -15.96 11.18 -3.39
CA GLN A 31 -17.06 11.67 -2.56
C GLN A 31 -18.21 10.67 -2.50
N LYS A 32 -18.50 9.96 -3.61
CA LYS A 32 -19.54 8.94 -3.63
C LYS A 32 -19.20 7.76 -2.72
N ILE A 33 -17.93 7.34 -2.70
CA ILE A 33 -17.46 6.28 -1.78
C ILE A 33 -17.61 6.71 -0.32
N ILE A 34 -17.27 7.97 0.03
CA ILE A 34 -17.50 8.49 1.39
C ILE A 34 -18.99 8.44 1.77
N GLN A 35 -19.88 8.86 0.87
CA GLN A 35 -21.33 8.80 1.11
C GLN A 35 -21.80 7.37 1.37
N LEU A 36 -21.29 6.38 0.62
CA LEU A 36 -21.63 4.97 0.81
C LEU A 36 -21.10 4.42 2.14
N ILE A 37 -19.87 4.75 2.53
CA ILE A 37 -19.29 4.37 3.84
C ILE A 37 -20.18 4.89 4.97
N LYS A 38 -20.61 6.16 4.90
CA LYS A 38 -21.52 6.78 5.89
C LYS A 38 -22.90 6.10 5.88
N LYS A 39 -23.49 5.90 4.69
CA LYS A 39 -24.79 5.24 4.53
C LYS A 39 -24.82 3.85 5.17
N TYR A 40 -23.74 3.08 5.03
CA TYR A 40 -23.64 1.73 5.57
C TYR A 40 -23.07 1.67 7.00
N GLN A 41 -22.77 2.83 7.61
CA GLN A 41 -22.19 2.97 8.95
C GLN A 41 -20.90 2.13 9.12
N ILE A 42 -20.03 2.16 8.12
CA ILE A 42 -18.78 1.39 8.14
C ILE A 42 -17.68 2.19 8.82
N ASN A 43 -17.01 1.58 9.80
CA ASN A 43 -15.78 2.11 10.36
C ASN A 43 -14.58 1.78 9.45
N SER A 44 -14.26 2.69 8.53
CA SER A 44 -13.17 2.45 7.57
C SER A 44 -11.79 2.37 8.22
N ASN A 45 -11.59 3.00 9.38
CA ASN A 45 -10.29 3.00 10.05
C ASN A 45 -9.99 1.65 10.68
N GLU A 46 -11.02 1.00 11.23
CA GLU A 46 -10.94 -0.33 11.79
C GLU A 46 -10.68 -1.39 10.71
N LEU A 47 -11.45 -1.37 9.62
CA LEU A 47 -11.24 -2.31 8.50
C LEU A 47 -9.84 -2.15 7.88
N ARG A 48 -9.39 -0.91 7.70
CA ARG A 48 -8.04 -0.61 7.21
C ARG A 48 -6.96 -0.81 8.28
N LYS A 49 -7.32 -1.10 9.53
CA LYS A 49 -6.40 -1.18 10.69
C LYS A 49 -5.32 -0.10 10.62
N VAL A 50 -5.75 1.16 10.57
CA VAL A 50 -4.87 2.29 10.19
C VAL A 50 -3.66 2.50 11.09
N ASN A 51 -3.69 1.95 12.30
CA ASN A 51 -2.61 2.02 13.29
C ASN A 51 -1.62 0.85 13.17
N ASN A 52 -1.93 -0.18 12.38
CA ASN A 52 -1.01 -1.29 12.15
C ASN A 52 0.10 -0.87 11.19
N TYR A 53 1.24 -1.54 11.34
CA TYR A 53 2.40 -1.42 10.48
C TYR A 53 2.33 -2.47 9.39
N ILE A 54 2.39 -2.03 8.14
CA ILE A 54 2.45 -2.90 6.98
C ILE A 54 3.89 -3.02 6.50
N VAL A 55 4.23 -4.17 5.92
CA VAL A 55 5.40 -4.32 5.04
C VAL A 55 4.89 -4.44 3.62
N TYR A 56 5.49 -3.68 2.72
CA TYR A 56 5.03 -3.55 1.35
C TYR A 56 6.19 -3.58 0.35
N GLU A 57 5.86 -3.97 -0.87
CA GLU A 57 6.75 -4.04 -2.02
C GLU A 57 6.29 -3.06 -3.10
N HIS A 58 7.26 -2.46 -3.78
CA HIS A 58 7.03 -1.83 -5.07
C HIS A 58 7.62 -2.69 -6.18
N TRP A 59 6.81 -2.93 -7.19
CA TRP A 59 7.16 -3.73 -8.34
C TRP A 59 7.25 -2.87 -9.60
N ASN A 60 8.28 -3.12 -10.40
CA ASN A 60 8.43 -2.53 -11.73
C ASN A 60 8.76 -3.65 -12.71
N LYS A 61 7.96 -3.83 -13.77
CA LYS A 61 8.19 -4.84 -14.83
C LYS A 61 8.49 -6.25 -14.29
N GLY A 62 7.78 -6.68 -13.23
CA GLY A 62 7.95 -8.00 -12.64
C GLY A 62 9.10 -8.14 -11.64
N GLU A 63 9.85 -7.07 -11.34
CA GLU A 63 10.90 -7.08 -10.32
C GLU A 63 10.48 -6.29 -9.08
N VAL A 64 10.84 -6.78 -7.89
CA VAL A 64 10.78 -5.96 -6.67
C VAL A 64 11.89 -4.94 -6.73
N VAL A 65 11.53 -3.66 -6.84
CA VAL A 65 12.51 -2.56 -6.88
C VAL A 65 12.69 -1.89 -5.52
N TYR A 66 11.72 -2.04 -4.62
CA TYR A 66 11.77 -1.49 -3.27
C TYR A 66 10.92 -2.29 -2.29
N VAL A 67 11.42 -2.46 -1.06
CA VAL A 67 10.66 -2.93 0.10
C VAL A 67 10.62 -1.82 1.15
N GLY A 68 9.49 -1.63 1.82
CA GLY A 68 9.40 -0.69 2.93
C GLY A 68 8.40 -1.13 3.99
N SER A 69 8.49 -0.50 5.15
CA SER A 69 7.49 -0.65 6.22
C SER A 69 6.94 0.69 6.73
N GLY A 70 5.77 0.63 7.35
CA GLY A 70 5.16 1.70 8.15
C GLY A 70 3.64 1.63 8.15
N VAL A 71 2.96 2.69 8.62
CA VAL A 71 1.48 2.73 8.64
C VAL A 71 0.86 2.54 7.25
N TRP A 72 -0.39 2.06 7.20
CA TRP A 72 -1.08 1.55 6.00
C TRP A 72 -0.92 2.39 4.72
N TYR A 73 -0.93 3.73 4.80
CA TYR A 73 -0.85 4.63 3.65
C TYR A 73 0.59 4.87 3.15
N ARG A 74 1.61 4.50 3.93
CA ARG A 74 3.03 4.85 3.66
C ARG A 74 3.54 4.28 2.35
N CYS A 75 2.99 3.18 1.87
CA CYS A 75 3.33 2.59 0.57
C CYS A 75 3.15 3.60 -0.58
N ARG A 76 2.10 4.44 -0.54
CA ARG A 76 1.72 5.37 -1.62
C ARG A 76 2.40 6.74 -1.57
N ARG A 77 3.11 7.06 -0.48
CA ARG A 77 3.71 8.38 -0.27
C ARG A 77 5.06 8.51 -1.00
N TYR A 78 5.05 9.13 -2.18
CA TYR A 78 6.27 9.35 -2.99
C TYR A 78 7.17 10.47 -2.46
N THR A 79 6.62 11.49 -1.79
CA THR A 79 7.35 12.70 -1.35
C THR A 79 8.52 12.41 -0.39
N ASN A 80 8.46 11.30 0.35
CA ASN A 80 9.48 10.89 1.31
C ASN A 80 10.53 9.93 0.71
N ARG A 81 10.47 9.61 -0.59
CA ARG A 81 11.45 8.71 -1.23
C ARG A 81 12.73 9.48 -1.54
N ARG A 82 13.87 8.95 -1.10
CA ARG A 82 15.19 9.57 -1.31
C ARG A 82 15.74 9.31 -2.72
N ASN A 83 15.47 8.13 -3.28
CA ASN A 83 15.87 7.80 -4.64
C ASN A 83 14.94 8.54 -5.64
N SER A 84 15.53 9.36 -6.52
CA SER A 84 14.81 10.21 -7.47
C SER A 84 14.04 9.42 -8.52
N GLU A 85 14.61 8.33 -9.02
CA GLU A 85 13.94 7.45 -9.98
C GLU A 85 12.77 6.71 -9.34
N HIS A 86 12.96 6.19 -8.11
CA HIS A 86 11.87 5.59 -7.34
C HIS A 86 10.70 6.57 -7.17
N ARG A 87 11.02 7.81 -6.78
CA ARG A 87 10.03 8.89 -6.63
C ARG A 87 9.29 9.16 -7.94
N ARG A 88 10.02 9.31 -9.04
CA ARG A 88 9.46 9.56 -10.38
C ARG A 88 8.52 8.45 -10.81
N LEU A 89 8.93 7.18 -10.68
CA LEU A 89 8.09 6.03 -11.06
C LEU A 89 6.81 5.92 -10.21
N MET A 90 6.87 6.25 -8.91
CA MET A 90 5.67 6.32 -8.07
C MET A 90 4.73 7.44 -8.53
N GLN A 91 5.27 8.63 -8.82
CA GLN A 91 4.48 9.79 -9.24
C GLN A 91 3.81 9.56 -10.60
N GLU A 92 4.49 8.88 -11.53
CA GLU A 92 3.96 8.49 -12.83
C GLU A 92 3.00 7.28 -12.75
N GLY A 93 2.76 6.70 -11.57
CA GLY A 93 1.88 5.54 -11.40
C GLY A 93 2.41 4.25 -12.04
N LYS A 94 3.72 4.15 -12.30
CA LYS A 94 4.35 3.03 -13.00
C LYS A 94 4.73 1.85 -12.12
N LEU A 95 4.53 1.97 -10.80
CA LEU A 95 4.83 0.90 -9.85
C LEU A 95 3.56 0.22 -9.38
N LEU A 96 3.61 -1.11 -9.28
CA LEU A 96 2.58 -1.87 -8.57
C LEU A 96 2.93 -1.93 -7.09
N TYR A 97 1.90 -1.89 -6.25
CA TYR A 97 2.01 -1.93 -4.79
C TYR A 97 1.48 -3.26 -4.29
N LYS A 98 2.25 -3.93 -3.43
CA LYS A 98 1.80 -5.16 -2.77
C LYS A 98 2.08 -5.07 -1.28
N ILE A 99 1.04 -5.24 -0.46
CA ILE A 99 1.21 -5.43 0.99
C ILE A 99 1.45 -6.92 1.21
N VAL A 100 2.55 -7.25 1.91
CA VAL A 100 3.00 -8.64 2.09
C VAL A 100 2.90 -9.12 3.54
N ALA A 101 2.83 -8.20 4.50
CA ALA A 101 2.62 -8.52 5.89
C ALA A 101 2.04 -7.32 6.65
N GLU A 102 1.42 -7.61 7.79
CA GLU A 102 0.81 -6.64 8.70
C GLU A 102 1.16 -7.01 10.14
N PHE A 103 1.54 -6.01 10.94
CA PHE A 103 2.01 -6.14 12.32
C PHE A 103 1.35 -5.09 13.20
N SER A 104 1.10 -5.41 14.47
CA SER A 104 0.70 -4.44 15.48
C SER A 104 1.89 -3.67 16.07
N ILE A 105 3.11 -4.23 15.96
CA ILE A 105 4.34 -3.68 16.54
C ILE A 105 5.27 -3.21 15.42
N GLU A 106 5.80 -1.99 15.52
CA GLU A 106 6.70 -1.43 14.49
C GLU A 106 7.95 -2.28 14.31
N GLU A 107 8.56 -2.71 15.42
CA GLU A 107 9.84 -3.44 15.40
C GLU A 107 9.74 -4.76 14.63
N GLU A 108 8.62 -5.48 14.77
CA GLU A 108 8.37 -6.71 14.01
C GLU A 108 8.29 -6.44 12.50
N ALA A 109 7.62 -5.35 12.11
CA ALA A 109 7.55 -4.92 10.71
C ALA A 109 8.94 -4.53 10.17
N ARG A 110 9.77 -3.87 10.99
CA ARG A 110 11.15 -3.49 10.63
C ARG A 110 12.04 -4.71 10.45
N GLN A 111 11.96 -5.67 11.36
CA GLN A 111 12.71 -6.91 11.27
C GLN A 111 12.33 -7.71 10.02
N TYR A 112 11.03 -7.80 9.72
CA TYR A 112 10.53 -8.45 8.52
C TYR A 112 10.95 -7.72 7.23
N GLU A 113 10.86 -6.38 7.20
CA GLU A 113 11.38 -5.54 6.12
C GLU A 113 12.86 -5.82 5.85
N ALA A 114 13.71 -5.80 6.89
CA ALA A 114 15.15 -6.04 6.75
C ALA A 114 15.45 -7.43 6.17
N ASN A 115 14.75 -8.46 6.66
CA ASN A 115 14.88 -9.82 6.17
C ASN A 115 14.47 -9.96 4.69
N LEU A 116 13.37 -9.32 4.28
CA LEU A 116 12.95 -9.30 2.88
C LEU A 116 13.94 -8.56 1.97
N ILE A 117 14.44 -7.40 2.41
CA ILE A 117 15.46 -6.65 1.65
C ILE A 117 16.69 -7.52 1.42
N LYS A 118 17.17 -8.23 2.45
CA LYS A 118 18.31 -9.15 2.32
C LYS A 118 18.05 -10.24 1.28
N LYS A 119 16.87 -10.88 1.33
CA LYS A 119 16.47 -11.91 0.36
C LYS A 119 16.42 -11.39 -1.07
N TYR A 120 15.79 -10.24 -1.31
CA TYR A 120 15.69 -9.66 -2.65
C TYR A 120 17.04 -9.19 -3.20
N LYS A 121 17.90 -8.61 -2.35
CA LYS A 121 19.25 -8.21 -2.78
C LYS A 121 20.11 -9.39 -3.23
N GLN A 122 19.96 -10.56 -2.62
CA GLN A 122 20.69 -11.78 -3.03
C GLN A 122 20.40 -12.19 -4.47
N ILE A 123 19.24 -11.80 -5.02
CA ILE A 123 18.85 -12.06 -6.42
C ILE A 123 18.89 -10.80 -7.29
N GLY A 124 19.62 -9.77 -6.87
CA GLY A 124 19.80 -8.52 -7.64
C GLY A 124 18.58 -7.58 -7.65
N GLN A 125 17.61 -7.80 -6.77
CA GLN A 125 16.40 -6.98 -6.61
C GLN A 125 16.53 -5.97 -5.46
N ALA A 126 15.43 -5.25 -5.16
CA ALA A 126 15.37 -4.17 -4.16
C ALA A 126 16.37 -3.03 -4.42
N LYS A 127 16.61 -2.71 -5.70
CA LYS A 127 17.62 -1.75 -6.19
C LYS A 127 17.49 -0.34 -5.58
N PHE A 128 16.29 0.07 -5.16
CA PHE A 128 16.06 1.38 -4.55
C PHE A 128 16.19 1.39 -3.02
N ASN A 129 16.29 0.22 -2.37
CA ASN A 129 16.67 0.17 -0.97
C ASN A 129 18.15 0.57 -0.84
N LYS A 130 18.47 1.34 0.21
CA LYS A 130 19.86 1.70 0.50
C LYS A 130 20.73 0.45 0.55
N GLN A 131 21.96 0.55 0.07
CA GLN A 131 22.94 -0.49 0.33
C GLN A 131 23.08 -0.63 1.86
N THR A 132 22.97 -1.88 2.31
CA THR A 132 23.24 -2.26 3.68
C THR A 132 24.66 -2.76 3.61
N SER A 133 25.57 -2.03 4.26
CA SER A 133 26.97 -2.39 4.41
C SER A 133 27.12 -3.79 4.99
#